data_AF-A0A433TQZ9-F1
#
_entry.id   AF-A0A433TQZ9-F1
#
_cell.length_a   1.000
_cell.length_b   1.000
_cell.length_c   1.000
_cell.angle_alpha   90.00
_cell.angle_beta   90.00
_cell.angle_gamma   90.00
#
_symmetry.space_group_name_H-M   'P 1'
#
loop_
_entity.id
_entity.type
_entity.pdbx_description
1 polymer ?
#
loop_
_entity_poly.entity_id
_entity_poly.type
_entity_poly.pdbx_seq_one_letter_code
_entity_poly.pdbx_strand_id
1 'polypeptide(L)'
;MSDYLIPAGAIILPHIGGYFGSLIGRSNSAWLNSLKQPSWRPPRAAFPPVWLSLYSSMGYASYLVWRDGGGFHGLAGSALA
;
A
#
# COMPACT_ATOMS: atom_id res chain seq x y z
N MET A 1 -2.35 -26.67 1.83
CA MET A 1 -2.63 -25.69 0.75
C MET A 1 -3.63 -24.71 1.36
N SER A 2 -3.26 -23.57 1.92
CA SER A 2 -2.23 -22.61 1.51
C SER A 2 -2.07 -21.51 2.58
N ASP A 3 -1.11 -21.68 3.49
CA ASP A 3 -0.83 -20.71 4.57
C ASP A 3 -0.32 -19.35 4.05
N TYR A 4 -0.12 -19.24 2.73
CA TYR A 4 0.40 -18.06 2.04
C TYR A 4 -0.65 -17.24 1.28
N LEU A 5 -1.89 -17.73 1.11
CA LEU A 5 -2.90 -16.97 0.34
C LEU A 5 -3.36 -15.71 1.06
N ILE A 6 -3.52 -15.80 2.39
CA ILE A 6 -3.92 -14.66 3.23
C ILE A 6 -2.84 -13.56 3.23
N PRO A 7 -1.54 -13.84 3.52
CA PRO A 7 -0.50 -12.81 3.45
C PRO A 7 -0.32 -12.26 2.03
N ALA A 8 -0.40 -13.12 1.01
CA ALA A 8 -0.31 -12.67 -0.38
C ALA A 8 -1.45 -11.72 -0.73
N GLY A 9 -2.69 -12.02 -0.32
CA GLY A 9 -3.83 -11.12 -0.51
C GLY A 9 -3.66 -9.78 0.22
N ALA A 10 -3.23 -9.82 1.49
CA ALA A 10 -3.01 -8.62 2.30
C ALA A 10 -1.95 -7.67 1.71
N ILE A 11 -0.94 -8.22 1.02
CA ILE A 11 0.10 -7.45 0.33
C ILE A 11 -0.37 -7.00 -1.05
N ILE A 12 -0.98 -7.87 -1.85
CA ILE A 12 -1.33 -7.57 -3.25
C ILE A 12 -2.45 -6.53 -3.34
N LEU A 13 -3.43 -6.56 -2.42
CA LEU A 13 -4.59 -5.67 -2.44
C LEU A 13 -4.22 -4.16 -2.45
N PRO A 14 -3.37 -3.63 -1.54
CA PRO A 14 -2.98 -2.22 -1.57
C PRO A 14 -2.15 -1.86 -2.82
N HIS A 15 -1.39 -2.80 -3.39
CA HIS A 15 -0.62 -2.56 -4.62
C HIS A 15 -1.53 -2.40 -5.85
N ILE A 16 -2.63 -3.17 -5.92
CA ILE A 16 -3.64 -3.01 -6.97
C ILE A 16 -4.26 -1.61 -6.89
N GLY A 17 -4.69 -1.20 -5.70
CA GLY A 17 -5.21 0.15 -5.46
C GLY A 17 -4.21 1.24 -5.83
N GLY A 18 -2.94 1.06 -5.45
CA GLY A 18 -1.84 1.96 -5.81
C GLY A 18 -1.60 2.05 -7.31
N TYR A 19 -1.66 0.93 -8.04
CA TYR A 19 -1.47 0.87 -9.48
C TYR A 19 -2.58 1.63 -10.23
N PHE A 20 -3.84 1.33 -9.93
CA PHE A 20 -4.99 2.02 -10.53
C PHE A 20 -5.05 3.50 -10.15
N GLY A 21 -4.78 3.83 -8.89
CA GLY A 21 -4.64 5.22 -8.44
C GLY A 21 -3.55 5.97 -9.20
N SER A 22 -2.42 5.31 -9.50
CA SER A 22 -1.34 5.92 -10.28
C SER A 22 -1.76 6.24 -11.71
N LEU A 23 -2.63 5.43 -12.33
CA LEU A 23 -3.11 5.64 -13.71
C LEU A 23 -4.05 6.84 -13.79
N ILE A 24 -4.97 6.96 -12.83
CA ILE A 24 -5.91 8.09 -12.74
C ILE A 24 -5.17 9.38 -12.40
N GLY A 25 -4.15 9.31 -11.53
CA GLY A 25 -3.37 10.46 -11.08
C GLY A 25 -2.40 11.08 -12.11
N ARG A 26 -2.17 10.45 -13.28
CA ARG A 26 -1.23 10.97 -14.30
C ARG A 26 -1.67 12.29 -14.95
N SER A 27 -2.95 12.62 -14.84
CA SER A 27 -3.56 13.80 -15.47
C SER A 27 -2.94 15.14 -15.02
N ASN A 28 -2.43 15.23 -13.78
CA ASN A 28 -1.93 16.49 -13.21
C ASN A 28 -0.46 16.83 -13.49
N SER A 29 0.20 16.15 -14.44
CA SER A 29 1.63 16.37 -14.69
C SER A 29 1.96 17.79 -15.19
N ALA A 30 1.12 18.40 -16.03
CA ALA A 30 1.36 19.74 -16.56
C ALA A 30 1.24 20.83 -15.48
N TRP A 31 0.20 20.77 -14.65
CA TRP A 31 0.01 21.68 -13.52
C TRP A 31 1.11 21.51 -12.46
N LEU A 32 1.49 20.26 -12.15
CA LEU A 32 2.52 19.99 -11.14
C LEU A 32 3.91 20.50 -11.57
N ASN A 33 4.17 20.54 -12.88
CA ASN A 33 5.41 21.07 -13.45
C ASN A 33 5.41 22.61 -13.55
N SER A 34 4.25 23.28 -13.55
CA SER A 34 4.17 24.74 -13.59
C SER A 34 4.37 25.40 -12.21
N LEU A 35 4.25 24.63 -11.13
CA LEU A 35 4.50 25.09 -9.77
C LEU A 35 6.00 25.30 -9.51
N LYS A 36 6.34 26.36 -8.75
CA LYS A 36 7.68 26.50 -8.17
C LYS A 36 7.91 25.41 -7.13
N GLN A 37 8.73 24.42 -7.47
CA GLN A 37 9.05 23.31 -6.58
C GLN A 37 10.22 23.69 -5.65
N PRO A 38 10.18 23.28 -4.36
CA PRO A 38 11.32 23.46 -3.47
C PRO A 38 12.49 22.56 -3.87
N SER A 39 13.72 22.97 -3.56
CA SER A 39 14.96 22.27 -3.95
C SER A 39 15.11 20.88 -3.32
N TRP A 40 14.46 20.61 -2.19
CA TRP A 40 14.52 19.34 -1.46
C TRP A 40 13.46 18.32 -1.91
N ARG A 41 12.65 18.64 -2.92
CA ARG A 41 11.60 17.73 -3.38
C ARG A 41 12.21 16.47 -4.00
N PRO A 42 11.84 15.26 -3.53
CA PRO A 42 12.32 14.03 -4.14
C PRO A 42 11.86 13.89 -5.59
N PRO A 43 12.68 13.28 -6.47
CA PRO A 43 12.34 13.10 -7.87
C PRO A 43 11.11 12.21 -8.04
N ARG A 44 10.35 12.40 -9.13
CA ARG A 44 9.12 11.61 -9.41
C ARG A 44 9.36 10.09 -9.41
N ALA A 45 10.56 9.65 -9.82
CA ALA A 45 10.95 8.25 -9.83
C ALA A 45 11.17 7.64 -8.43
N ALA A 46 11.28 8.44 -7.37
CA ALA A 46 11.39 7.95 -6.00
C ALA A 46 10.03 7.56 -5.39
N PHE A 47 8.92 8.05 -5.96
CA PHE A 47 7.59 7.74 -5.45
C PHE A 47 7.23 6.25 -5.58
N PRO A 48 7.44 5.57 -6.73
CA PRO A 48 7.09 4.16 -6.83
C PRO A 48 7.82 3.24 -5.83
N PRO A 49 9.15 3.34 -5.62
CA PRO A 49 9.85 2.55 -4.61
C PRO A 49 9.36 2.80 -3.17
N VAL A 50 9.05 4.05 -2.83
CA VAL A 50 8.52 4.41 -1.50
C VAL A 50 7.15 3.79 -1.28
N TRP A 51 6.23 3.94 -2.24
CA TRP A 51 4.90 3.34 -2.14
C TRP A 51 4.93 1.82 -2.13
N LEU A 52 5.82 1.19 -2.91
CA LEU A 52 6.05 -0.25 -2.87
C LEU A 52 6.45 -0.71 -1.45
N SER A 53 7.41 -0.01 -0.85
CA SER A 53 7.90 -0.33 0.50
C SER A 53 6.80 -0.16 1.55
N LEU A 54 6.04 0.94 1.46
CA LEU A 54 4.92 1.22 2.36
C LEU A 54 3.84 0.15 2.24
N TYR A 55 3.32 -0.12 1.04
CA TYR A 55 2.26 -1.12 0.86
C TYR A 55 2.70 -2.53 1.24
N SER A 56 3.96 -2.88 0.98
CA SER A 56 4.52 -4.16 1.43
C SER A 56 4.57 -4.26 2.95
N SER A 57 5.05 -3.20 3.62
CA SER A 57 5.11 -3.15 5.09
C SER A 57 3.72 -3.17 5.74
N MET A 58 2.75 -2.44 5.18
CA MET A 58 1.36 -2.43 5.65
C MET A 58 0.69 -3.79 5.49
N GLY A 59 0.82 -4.42 4.32
CA GLY A 59 0.27 -5.76 4.08
C GLY A 59 0.89 -6.81 5.01
N TYR A 60 2.19 -6.72 5.24
CA TYR A 60 2.88 -7.61 6.18
C TYR A 60 2.44 -7.39 7.63
N ALA A 61 2.35 -6.13 8.09
CA ALA A 61 1.84 -5.81 9.42
C ALA A 61 0.40 -6.29 9.62
N SER A 62 -0.46 -6.12 8.62
CA SER A 62 -1.83 -6.64 8.63
C SER A 62 -1.87 -8.17 8.76
N TYR A 63 -0.99 -8.87 8.05
CA TYR A 63 -0.87 -10.33 8.18
C TYR A 63 -0.41 -10.76 9.58
N LEU A 64 0.55 -10.06 10.20
CA LEU A 64 1.00 -10.39 11.56
C LEU A 64 -0.16 -10.28 12.56
N VAL A 65 -0.97 -9.22 12.46
CA VAL A 65 -2.17 -9.05 13.31
C VAL A 65 -3.17 -10.18 13.07
N TRP A 66 -3.44 -10.54 11.81
CA TRP A 66 -4.34 -11.64 11.49
C TRP A 66 -3.83 -12.99 12.04
N ARG A 67 -2.54 -13.28 11.87
CA ARG A 67 -1.90 -14.53 12.30
C ARG A 67 -1.92 -14.67 13.82
N ASP A 68 -1.46 -13.63 14.52
CA ASP A 68 -1.27 -13.68 15.98
C ASP A 68 -2.59 -13.40 16.73
N GLY A 69 -3.55 -12.75 16.09
CA GLY A 69 -4.88 -12.48 16.62
C GLY A 69 -5.93 -13.56 16.37
N GLY A 70 -5.54 -14.77 15.95
CA GLY A 70 -6.46 -15.91 15.77
C GLY A 70 -7.37 -15.83 14.53
N GLY A 71 -6.96 -15.05 13.52
CA GLY A 71 -7.70 -14.89 12.26
C GLY A 71 -9.05 -14.19 12.43
N PHE A 72 -9.94 -14.40 11.46
CA PHE A 72 -11.26 -13.73 11.42
C PHE A 72 -12.23 -14.17 12.52
N HIS A 73 -11.95 -15.28 13.21
CA HIS A 73 -12.75 -15.76 14.35
C HIS A 73 -12.09 -15.45 15.71
N GLY A 74 -10.87 -14.91 15.71
CA GLY A 74 -10.15 -14.50 16.91
C GLY A 74 -10.22 -13.00 17.18
N LEU A 75 -9.37 -12.52 18.09
CA LEU A 75 -9.28 -11.11 18.50
C LEU A 75 -9.06 -10.14 17.32
N ALA A 76 -8.40 -10.58 16.25
CA ALA A 76 -8.23 -9.79 15.04
C ALA A 76 -9.56 -9.53 14.31
N GLY A 77 -10.50 -10.48 14.34
CA GLY A 77 -11.84 -10.33 13.75
C GLY A 77 -12.73 -9.36 14.53
N SER A 78 -12.64 -9.35 15.86
CA SER A 78 -13.39 -8.41 16.71
C SER A 78 -12.87 -6.97 16.65
N ALA A 79 -11.65 -6.73 16.17
CA ALA A 79 -11.11 -5.39 16.00
C ALA A 79 -11.80 -4.59 14.88
N LEU A 80 -12.58 -5.26 14.01
CA LEU A 80 -13.34 -4.66 12.92
C LEU A 80 -14.85 -4.57 13.21
N ALA A 81 -15.31 -5.08 14.37
CA ALA A 81 -16.70 -5.03 14.83
C ALA A 81 -16.93 -3.82 15.74
#